data_AF-A0A510PJV8-F1
#
_entry.id   AF-A0A510PJV8-F1
#
_cell.length_a   1.000
_cell.length_b   1.000
_cell.length_c   1.000
_cell.angle_alpha   90.00
_cell.angle_beta   90.00
_cell.angle_gamma   90.00
#
_symmetry.space_group_name_H-M   'P 1'
#
loop_
_entity.id
_entity.type
_entity.pdbx_description
1 polymer ?
#
loop_
_entity_poly.entity_id
_entity_poly.type
_entity_poly.pdbx_seq_one_letter_code
_entity_poly.pdbx_strand_id
1 'polypeptide(L)'
;MTAQFHVAYSDRLVGAGIIAGGPFYCVGSYETDPEQFFEQATSTCMNPLTESVGPDGKRLFKKAQKLASANKIADLNNLKDDRVYLFSGSNDRVVKTVVVDKVKDFYQAAGLPSENIKYDKNINAGHAIIVEESRVSCSDTKSPFINDCDFMQSHRILGHIYGKLNPPVDSNRLSGKIIRFDQNEFIDGKKTSMSREAYVYVPEACKKESCKVHVAIHGCKQGATEIDDTYYTKTGYNEIADTNRIIVLYPQVEPSASIPYNPQGCWDFWGYSSADPDNPVFYTRESPQMRAIVAMLERLAEPRPQ
;
A
#
# COMPACT_ATOMS: atom_id res chain seq x y z
N MET A 1 4.74 -1.60 -1.44
CA MET A 1 3.95 -2.64 -0.77
C MET A 1 2.58 -2.90 -1.42
N THR A 2 1.65 -1.94 -1.50
CA THR A 2 0.29 -2.22 -1.99
C THR A 2 0.22 -2.93 -3.35
N ALA A 3 1.03 -2.53 -4.34
CA ALA A 3 1.11 -3.24 -5.62
C ALA A 3 1.65 -4.68 -5.50
N GLN A 4 2.64 -4.92 -4.63
CA GLN A 4 3.14 -6.26 -4.30
C GLN A 4 2.03 -7.11 -3.69
N PHE A 5 1.34 -6.56 -2.69
CA PHE A 5 0.31 -7.28 -1.96
C PHE A 5 -0.88 -7.64 -2.85
N HIS A 6 -1.34 -6.66 -3.64
CA HIS A 6 -2.42 -6.86 -4.61
C HIS A 6 -2.13 -7.97 -5.60
N VAL A 7 -0.93 -7.99 -6.21
CA VAL A 7 -0.57 -8.98 -7.22
C VAL A 7 -0.26 -10.35 -6.60
N ALA A 8 0.43 -10.39 -5.45
CA ALA A 8 0.82 -11.66 -4.82
C ALA A 8 -0.38 -12.44 -4.23
N TYR A 9 -1.40 -11.71 -3.77
CA TYR A 9 -2.60 -12.24 -3.12
C TYR A 9 -3.89 -11.75 -3.80
N SER A 10 -3.88 -11.65 -5.14
CA SER A 10 -5.05 -11.20 -5.93
C SER A 10 -6.27 -12.10 -5.77
N ASP A 11 -6.10 -13.34 -5.31
CA ASP A 11 -7.18 -14.26 -4.94
C ASP A 11 -7.86 -13.93 -3.60
N ARG A 12 -7.32 -12.98 -2.84
CA ARG A 12 -7.84 -12.55 -1.52
C ARG A 12 -8.24 -11.09 -1.48
N LEU A 13 -8.00 -10.35 -2.54
CA LEU A 13 -8.20 -8.90 -2.64
C LEU A 13 -9.18 -8.63 -3.80
N VAL A 14 -9.79 -7.44 -3.79
CA VAL A 14 -10.84 -7.04 -4.75
C VAL A 14 -10.52 -5.70 -5.45
N GLY A 15 -9.27 -5.25 -5.34
CA GLY A 15 -8.83 -3.93 -5.78
C GLY A 15 -7.75 -3.32 -4.90
N ALA A 16 -7.17 -2.23 -5.37
CA ALA A 16 -6.05 -1.54 -4.70
C ALA A 16 -6.04 -0.02 -4.93
N GLY A 17 -5.57 0.72 -3.93
CA GLY A 17 -5.22 2.14 -4.04
C GLY A 17 -3.72 2.34 -3.93
N ILE A 18 -3.07 2.85 -4.97
CA ILE A 18 -1.61 3.04 -5.03
C ILE A 18 -1.33 4.54 -5.16
N ILE A 19 -0.83 5.13 -4.09
CA ILE A 19 -0.49 6.56 -3.99
C ILE A 19 1.02 6.68 -4.11
N ALA A 20 1.49 7.41 -5.13
CA ALA A 20 2.90 7.74 -5.33
C ALA A 20 3.85 6.52 -5.19
N GLY A 21 3.43 5.37 -5.72
CA GLY A 21 4.16 4.11 -5.66
C GLY A 21 4.57 3.57 -7.03
N GLY A 22 5.45 2.56 -7.03
CA GLY A 22 5.92 1.89 -8.25
C GLY A 22 5.16 0.61 -8.61
N PRO A 23 5.37 0.08 -9.83
CA PRO A 23 4.76 -1.17 -10.29
C PRO A 23 5.23 -2.37 -9.46
N PHE A 24 4.47 -3.47 -9.54
CA PHE A 24 4.86 -4.75 -8.95
C PHE A 24 6.29 -5.13 -9.37
N TYR A 25 7.10 -5.53 -8.39
CA TYR A 25 8.50 -5.94 -8.58
C TYR A 25 9.37 -4.90 -9.32
N CYS A 26 9.13 -3.60 -9.08
CA CYS A 26 9.78 -2.52 -9.80
C CYS A 26 11.31 -2.65 -9.92
N VAL A 27 12.00 -3.04 -8.84
CA VAL A 27 13.48 -3.20 -8.84
C VAL A 27 13.96 -4.28 -9.82
N GLY A 28 13.10 -5.24 -10.17
CA GLY A 28 13.31 -6.21 -11.23
C GLY A 28 13.05 -5.66 -12.64
N SER A 29 12.99 -4.34 -12.82
CA SER A 29 12.87 -3.72 -14.15
C SER A 29 14.06 -4.15 -15.00
N TYR A 30 15.28 -3.99 -14.53
CA TYR A 30 16.47 -4.45 -15.25
C TYR A 30 16.88 -5.84 -14.77
N GLU A 31 17.68 -6.55 -15.59
CA GLU A 31 18.35 -7.77 -15.11
C GLU A 31 19.55 -7.31 -14.28
N THR A 32 19.38 -7.36 -12.96
CA THR A 32 20.37 -6.91 -11.97
C THR A 32 20.43 -7.91 -10.84
N ASP A 33 21.61 -8.04 -10.23
CA ASP A 33 21.77 -8.84 -9.03
C ASP A 33 20.95 -8.26 -7.85
N PRO A 34 20.44 -9.10 -6.94
CA PRO A 34 19.70 -8.66 -5.76
C PRO A 34 20.42 -7.59 -4.92
N GLU A 35 21.76 -7.60 -4.91
CA GLU A 35 22.58 -6.58 -4.22
C GLU A 35 22.31 -5.15 -4.72
N GLN A 36 21.88 -4.99 -5.97
CA GLN A 36 21.58 -3.68 -6.59
C GLN A 36 20.13 -3.22 -6.35
N PHE A 37 19.27 -4.04 -5.71
CA PHE A 37 17.86 -3.70 -5.56
C PHE A 37 17.64 -2.41 -4.75
N PHE A 38 18.48 -2.10 -3.77
CA PHE A 38 18.38 -0.85 -3.04
C PHE A 38 18.69 0.37 -3.93
N GLU A 39 19.68 0.27 -4.80
CA GLU A 39 19.99 1.33 -5.77
C GLU A 39 18.85 1.50 -6.77
N GLN A 40 18.31 0.39 -7.31
CA GLN A 40 17.17 0.42 -8.24
C GLN A 40 15.91 0.98 -7.57
N ALA A 41 15.69 0.64 -6.31
CA ALA A 41 14.59 1.14 -5.50
C ALA A 41 14.64 2.67 -5.39
N THR A 42 15.81 3.24 -5.11
CA THR A 42 15.98 4.69 -4.88
C THR A 42 16.19 5.50 -6.17
N SER A 43 16.56 4.85 -7.27
CA SER A 43 16.75 5.48 -8.59
C SER A 43 15.58 5.17 -9.54
N THR A 44 15.67 4.10 -10.34
CA THR A 44 14.68 3.65 -11.33
C THR A 44 13.25 3.70 -10.79
N CYS A 45 13.03 3.23 -9.56
CA CYS A 45 11.71 3.06 -8.97
C CYS A 45 11.18 4.27 -8.18
N MET A 46 11.94 5.36 -8.11
CA MET A 46 11.53 6.57 -7.40
C MET A 46 11.79 7.81 -8.26
N ASN A 47 13.04 8.05 -8.61
CA ASN A 47 13.48 9.28 -9.27
C ASN A 47 14.38 9.00 -10.47
N PRO A 48 13.89 8.33 -11.53
CA PRO A 48 14.69 8.09 -12.73
C PRO A 48 15.10 9.42 -13.39
N LEU A 49 16.32 9.45 -13.93
CA LEU A 49 16.88 10.65 -14.59
C LEU A 49 16.09 11.01 -15.85
N THR A 50 15.67 10.00 -16.61
CA THR A 50 14.87 10.11 -17.83
C THR A 50 13.79 9.03 -17.83
N GLU A 51 12.79 9.16 -18.70
CA GLU A 51 11.79 8.09 -18.87
C GLU A 51 12.40 6.77 -19.36
N SER A 52 13.46 6.82 -20.18
CA SER A 52 14.12 5.63 -20.72
C SER A 52 14.83 4.77 -19.66
N VAL A 53 15.21 5.38 -18.53
CA VAL A 53 15.80 4.69 -17.37
C VAL A 53 14.77 4.46 -16.25
N GLY A 54 13.49 4.71 -16.53
CA GLY A 54 12.39 4.39 -15.63
C GLY A 54 12.01 2.90 -15.68
N PRO A 55 11.05 2.48 -14.84
CA PRO A 55 10.60 1.10 -14.83
C PRO A 55 9.82 0.76 -16.10
N ASP A 56 9.58 -0.53 -16.33
CA ASP A 56 8.78 -1.01 -17.47
C ASP A 56 7.65 -1.92 -16.96
N GLY A 57 6.44 -1.36 -16.88
CA GLY A 57 5.28 -2.08 -16.38
C GLY A 57 4.92 -3.34 -17.18
N LYS A 58 5.11 -3.33 -18.51
CA LYS A 58 4.79 -4.48 -19.37
C LYS A 58 5.79 -5.61 -19.18
N ARG A 59 7.08 -5.27 -19.06
CA ARG A 59 8.14 -6.24 -18.75
C ARG A 59 7.95 -6.83 -17.35
N LEU A 60 7.61 -6.00 -16.38
CA LEU A 60 7.31 -6.45 -15.01
C LEU A 60 6.08 -7.37 -14.97
N PHE A 61 5.06 -7.11 -15.78
CA PHE A 61 3.93 -8.04 -15.93
C PHE A 61 4.37 -9.41 -16.47
N LYS A 62 5.27 -9.45 -17.47
CA LYS A 62 5.85 -10.73 -17.93
C LYS A 62 6.62 -11.46 -16.82
N LYS A 63 7.31 -10.73 -15.93
CA LYS A 63 7.96 -11.32 -14.75
C LYS A 63 6.93 -11.86 -13.76
N ALA A 64 5.83 -11.14 -13.53
CA ALA A 64 4.72 -11.63 -12.73
C ALA A 64 4.11 -12.92 -13.32
N GLN A 65 3.94 -13.02 -14.64
CA GLN A 65 3.44 -14.23 -15.28
C GLN A 65 4.33 -15.45 -14.97
N LYS A 66 5.66 -15.29 -15.03
CA LYS A 66 6.59 -16.36 -14.66
C LYS A 66 6.44 -16.77 -13.19
N LEU A 67 6.28 -15.80 -12.29
CA LEU A 67 6.06 -16.07 -10.85
C LEU A 67 4.73 -16.80 -10.61
N ALA A 68 3.66 -16.41 -11.31
CA ALA A 68 2.36 -17.07 -11.22
C ALA A 68 2.42 -18.51 -11.74
N SER A 69 3.07 -18.75 -12.89
CA SER A 69 3.29 -20.10 -13.42
C SER A 69 4.14 -20.98 -12.49
N ALA A 70 4.98 -20.37 -11.65
CA ALA A 70 5.76 -21.04 -10.61
C ALA A 70 5.02 -21.14 -9.26
N ASN A 71 3.74 -20.75 -9.18
CA ASN A 71 2.94 -20.71 -7.95
C ASN A 71 3.54 -19.85 -6.82
N LYS A 72 4.38 -18.87 -7.16
CA LYS A 72 4.99 -17.94 -6.18
C LYS A 72 4.07 -16.75 -5.86
N ILE A 73 3.12 -16.46 -6.74
CA ILE A 73 2.04 -15.48 -6.56
C ILE A 73 0.71 -16.09 -7.03
N ALA A 74 -0.40 -15.43 -6.71
CA ALA A 74 -1.73 -15.78 -7.18
C ALA A 74 -1.84 -15.80 -8.71
N ASP A 75 -2.88 -16.47 -9.24
CA ASP A 75 -3.23 -16.36 -10.66
C ASP A 75 -3.53 -14.90 -11.01
N LEU A 76 -2.92 -14.41 -12.09
CA LEU A 76 -3.08 -13.04 -12.57
C LEU A 76 -4.44 -12.82 -13.25
N ASN A 77 -5.20 -13.87 -13.55
CA ASN A 77 -6.58 -13.74 -13.99
C ASN A 77 -7.48 -13.06 -12.95
N ASN A 78 -7.16 -13.19 -11.66
CA ASN A 78 -7.89 -12.53 -10.58
C ASN A 78 -7.80 -10.99 -10.65
N LEU A 79 -6.82 -10.44 -11.40
CA LEU A 79 -6.67 -8.99 -11.53
C LEU A 79 -7.63 -8.35 -12.54
N LYS A 80 -8.37 -9.14 -13.34
CA LYS A 80 -9.10 -8.62 -14.52
C LYS A 80 -10.41 -7.92 -14.17
N ASP A 81 -11.03 -8.28 -13.06
CA ASP A 81 -12.28 -7.70 -12.56
C ASP A 81 -12.07 -6.74 -11.37
N ASP A 82 -10.83 -6.63 -10.87
CA ASP A 82 -10.45 -5.69 -9.83
C ASP A 82 -10.62 -4.22 -10.26
N ARG A 83 -10.68 -3.34 -9.26
CA ARG A 83 -10.64 -1.89 -9.46
C ARG A 83 -9.41 -1.29 -8.80
N VAL A 84 -8.63 -0.54 -9.59
CA VAL A 84 -7.37 0.05 -9.15
C VAL A 84 -7.45 1.58 -9.21
N TYR A 85 -7.21 2.21 -8.06
CA TYR A 85 -7.00 3.66 -7.95
C TYR A 85 -5.50 3.95 -7.94
N LEU A 86 -5.07 4.90 -8.76
CA LEU A 86 -3.70 5.38 -8.85
C LEU A 86 -3.66 6.88 -8.57
N PHE A 87 -2.60 7.33 -7.91
CA PHE A 87 -2.35 8.76 -7.73
C PHE A 87 -0.88 9.12 -7.87
N SER A 88 -0.62 10.25 -8.54
CA SER A 88 0.67 10.92 -8.56
C SER A 88 0.47 12.42 -8.44
N GLY A 89 1.15 13.06 -7.48
CA GLY A 89 1.20 14.51 -7.43
C GLY A 89 2.05 15.06 -8.56
N SER A 90 1.56 16.07 -9.30
CA SER A 90 2.33 16.69 -10.39
C SER A 90 3.56 17.49 -9.90
N ASN A 91 3.65 17.77 -8.59
CA ASN A 91 4.84 18.34 -7.95
C ASN A 91 5.61 17.30 -7.10
N ASP A 92 5.29 16.01 -7.21
CA ASP A 92 6.04 14.95 -6.55
C ASP A 92 7.44 14.81 -7.18
N ARG A 93 8.47 15.03 -6.36
CA ARG A 93 9.89 14.89 -6.74
C ARG A 93 10.57 13.69 -6.10
N VAL A 94 9.85 12.93 -5.28
CA VAL A 94 10.35 11.74 -4.59
C VAL A 94 10.04 10.50 -5.42
N VAL A 95 8.76 10.31 -5.78
CA VAL A 95 8.32 9.29 -6.74
C VAL A 95 7.72 10.00 -7.94
N LYS A 96 8.54 10.20 -8.97
CA LYS A 96 8.12 10.92 -10.18
C LYS A 96 6.94 10.24 -10.85
N THR A 97 6.05 11.02 -11.45
CA THR A 97 4.87 10.54 -12.18
C THR A 97 5.19 9.47 -13.22
N VAL A 98 6.36 9.55 -13.86
CA VAL A 98 6.81 8.53 -14.83
C VAL A 98 6.90 7.12 -14.24
N VAL A 99 7.14 6.99 -12.92
CA VAL A 99 7.13 5.69 -12.21
C VAL A 99 5.71 5.19 -12.02
N VAL A 100 4.81 6.06 -11.54
CA VAL A 100 3.40 5.71 -11.28
C VAL A 100 2.66 5.39 -12.59
N ASP A 101 3.03 6.06 -13.69
CA ASP A 101 2.55 5.75 -15.04
C ASP A 101 2.82 4.27 -15.40
N LYS A 102 3.92 3.67 -14.92
CA LYS A 102 4.23 2.25 -15.18
C LYS A 102 3.42 1.28 -14.33
N VAL A 103 2.79 1.75 -13.24
CA VAL A 103 1.77 0.98 -12.52
C VAL A 103 0.55 0.80 -13.41
N LYS A 104 0.10 1.87 -14.08
CA LYS A 104 -0.99 1.79 -15.07
C LYS A 104 -0.62 0.83 -16.21
N ASP A 105 0.58 0.96 -16.77
CA ASP A 105 1.04 0.07 -17.84
C ASP A 105 1.02 -1.41 -17.42
N PHE A 106 1.41 -1.71 -16.17
CA PHE A 106 1.35 -3.07 -15.61
C PHE A 106 -0.09 -3.61 -15.56
N TYR A 107 -1.04 -2.85 -15.00
CA TYR A 107 -2.43 -3.31 -14.90
C TYR A 107 -3.12 -3.40 -16.26
N GLN A 108 -2.81 -2.51 -17.19
CA GLN A 108 -3.30 -2.62 -18.57
C GLN A 108 -2.73 -3.88 -19.26
N ALA A 109 -1.46 -4.21 -19.03
CA ALA A 109 -0.85 -5.45 -19.53
C ALA A 109 -1.49 -6.70 -18.90
N ALA A 110 -1.97 -6.60 -17.65
CA ALA A 110 -2.75 -7.65 -17.00
C ALA A 110 -4.16 -7.85 -17.57
N GLY A 111 -4.59 -6.99 -18.50
CA GLY A 111 -5.90 -7.04 -19.13
C GLY A 111 -7.00 -6.34 -18.31
N LEU A 112 -6.62 -5.50 -17.34
CA LEU A 112 -7.59 -4.73 -16.58
C LEU A 112 -8.22 -3.65 -17.47
N PRO A 113 -9.56 -3.58 -17.57
CA PRO A 113 -10.23 -2.56 -18.38
C PRO A 113 -9.88 -1.14 -17.94
N SER A 114 -9.88 -0.19 -18.89
CA SER A 114 -9.46 1.18 -18.59
C SER A 114 -10.41 1.89 -17.62
N GLU A 115 -11.69 1.54 -17.64
CA GLU A 115 -12.72 1.99 -16.71
C GLU A 115 -12.50 1.50 -15.27
N ASN A 116 -11.78 0.39 -15.10
CA ASN A 116 -11.42 -0.15 -13.78
C ASN A 116 -10.14 0.50 -13.23
N ILE A 117 -9.45 1.34 -14.02
CA ILE A 117 -8.26 2.09 -13.59
C ILE A 117 -8.61 3.57 -13.47
N LYS A 118 -8.76 4.06 -12.23
CA LYS A 118 -8.90 5.50 -11.96
C LYS A 118 -7.53 6.07 -11.61
N TYR A 119 -7.04 7.02 -12.40
CA TYR A 119 -5.71 7.62 -12.18
C TYR A 119 -5.76 9.14 -12.08
N ASP A 120 -5.57 9.64 -10.88
CA ASP A 120 -5.51 11.07 -10.57
C ASP A 120 -4.04 11.54 -10.63
N LYS A 121 -3.63 12.28 -11.68
CA LYS A 121 -2.22 12.72 -11.84
C LYS A 121 -1.98 14.21 -12.10
N ASN A 122 -3.04 15.01 -12.13
CA ASN A 122 -2.99 16.44 -12.46
C ASN A 122 -3.12 17.35 -11.24
N ILE A 123 -3.15 16.79 -10.03
CA ILE A 123 -3.23 17.57 -8.79
C ILE A 123 -1.84 18.11 -8.48
N ASN A 124 -1.73 19.39 -8.13
CA ASN A 124 -0.45 20.03 -7.77
C ASN A 124 0.02 19.63 -6.35
N ALA A 125 0.06 18.32 -6.11
CA ALA A 125 0.50 17.75 -4.86
C ALA A 125 2.00 17.40 -4.88
N GLY A 126 2.66 17.50 -3.73
CA GLY A 126 3.95 16.87 -3.49
C GLY A 126 3.84 15.37 -3.21
N HIS A 127 4.87 14.76 -2.61
CA HIS A 127 4.87 13.35 -2.23
C HIS A 127 4.13 13.14 -0.90
N ALA A 128 2.82 12.86 -0.98
CA ALA A 128 1.95 12.73 0.19
C ALA A 128 0.66 11.95 -0.13
N ILE A 129 -0.01 11.47 0.94
CA ILE A 129 -1.44 11.18 0.88
C ILE A 129 -2.23 12.48 1.06
N ILE A 130 -3.35 12.60 0.35
CA ILE A 130 -4.13 13.85 0.30
C ILE A 130 -5.36 13.79 1.21
N VAL A 131 -5.56 14.87 1.97
CA VAL A 131 -6.69 15.09 2.87
C VAL A 131 -7.34 16.44 2.62
N GLU A 132 -8.50 16.66 3.23
CA GLU A 132 -9.26 17.92 3.12
C GLU A 132 -8.68 19.04 3.97
N GLU A 133 -8.08 18.73 5.12
CA GLU A 133 -7.45 19.73 5.99
C GLU A 133 -6.15 19.18 6.59
N SER A 134 -5.05 19.92 6.45
CA SER A 134 -3.75 19.61 7.05
C SER A 134 -2.89 20.86 7.17
N ARG A 135 -1.89 20.83 8.05
CA ARG A 135 -0.88 21.89 8.18
C ARG A 135 0.11 21.95 7.01
N VAL A 136 0.12 20.95 6.15
CA VAL A 136 1.03 20.82 5.00
C VAL A 136 0.27 21.18 3.74
N SER A 137 0.70 22.23 3.05
CA SER A 137 0.11 22.67 1.79
C SER A 137 0.23 21.61 0.69
N CYS A 138 -0.74 21.56 -0.23
CA CYS A 138 -0.82 20.56 -1.29
C CYS A 138 0.51 20.26 -1.98
N SER A 139 1.21 21.30 -2.47
CA SER A 139 2.43 21.16 -3.27
C SER A 139 3.69 20.75 -2.50
N ASP A 140 3.66 20.78 -1.17
CA ASP A 140 4.85 20.54 -0.34
C ASP A 140 5.17 19.05 -0.22
N THR A 141 6.44 18.72 0.01
CA THR A 141 6.86 17.37 0.42
C THR A 141 7.54 17.47 1.78
N LYS A 142 6.76 17.30 2.85
CA LYS A 142 7.25 17.42 4.24
C LYS A 142 6.44 16.54 5.20
N SER A 143 7.06 16.13 6.30
CA SER A 143 6.38 15.39 7.37
C SER A 143 5.12 16.15 7.86
N PRO A 144 3.98 15.47 8.06
CA PRO A 144 3.81 14.00 8.10
C PRO A 144 3.54 13.32 6.74
N PHE A 145 3.78 14.00 5.61
CA PHE A 145 3.46 13.53 4.26
C PHE A 145 1.95 13.28 4.07
N ILE A 146 1.16 14.15 4.71
CA ILE A 146 -0.29 14.21 4.64
C ILE A 146 -0.64 15.65 4.31
N ASN A 147 -1.10 15.91 3.08
CA ASN A 147 -1.22 17.25 2.55
C ASN A 147 -2.67 17.65 2.37
N ASP A 148 -2.94 18.93 2.60
CA ASP A 148 -4.20 19.57 2.30
C ASP A 148 -4.27 19.89 0.81
N CYS A 149 -5.18 19.23 0.10
CA CYS A 149 -5.58 19.64 -1.25
C CYS A 149 -7.11 19.68 -1.39
N ASP A 150 -7.83 20.00 -0.32
CA ASP A 150 -9.30 20.19 -0.32
C ASP A 150 -10.12 18.94 -0.67
N PHE A 151 -9.58 17.72 -0.51
CA PHE A 151 -10.36 16.48 -0.62
C PHE A 151 -9.74 15.29 0.12
N MET A 152 -10.59 14.35 0.56
CA MET A 152 -10.13 13.08 1.13
C MET A 152 -9.82 12.03 0.05
N GLN A 153 -8.54 11.70 -0.12
CA GLN A 153 -8.10 10.68 -1.08
C GLN A 153 -8.57 9.28 -0.72
N SER A 154 -8.61 8.94 0.57
CA SER A 154 -9.17 7.69 1.08
C SER A 154 -10.60 7.46 0.59
N HIS A 155 -11.44 8.51 0.56
CA HIS A 155 -12.82 8.41 0.08
C HIS A 155 -12.88 8.08 -1.42
N ARG A 156 -11.97 8.66 -2.22
CA ARG A 156 -11.87 8.36 -3.66
C ARG A 156 -11.40 6.92 -3.90
N ILE A 157 -10.42 6.45 -3.12
CA ILE A 157 -9.91 5.08 -3.17
C ILE A 157 -11.05 4.09 -2.86
N LEU A 158 -11.72 4.25 -1.72
CA LEU A 158 -12.76 3.34 -1.28
C LEU A 158 -13.99 3.38 -2.19
N GLY A 159 -14.39 4.56 -2.66
CA GLY A 159 -15.48 4.70 -3.63
C GLY A 159 -15.16 4.08 -4.99
N HIS A 160 -13.89 4.10 -5.42
CA HIS A 160 -13.47 3.40 -6.65
C HIS A 160 -13.54 1.88 -6.46
N ILE A 161 -12.92 1.36 -5.39
CA ILE A 161 -12.85 -0.10 -5.14
C ILE A 161 -14.24 -0.68 -4.89
N TYR A 162 -14.99 -0.14 -3.93
CA TYR A 162 -16.24 -0.72 -3.45
C TYR A 162 -17.50 -0.18 -4.14
N GLY A 163 -17.37 0.80 -5.04
CA GLY A 163 -18.48 1.42 -5.75
C GLY A 163 -19.19 2.48 -4.90
N LYS A 164 -20.53 2.58 -5.04
CA LYS A 164 -21.31 3.59 -4.30
C LYS A 164 -21.26 3.32 -2.80
N LEU A 165 -20.77 4.30 -2.04
CA LEU A 165 -20.68 4.27 -0.58
C LEU A 165 -21.61 5.34 0.04
N ASN A 166 -22.02 5.12 1.28
CA ASN A 166 -22.66 6.14 2.11
C ASN A 166 -21.66 7.27 2.40
N PRO A 167 -22.13 8.52 2.61
CA PRO A 167 -21.27 9.63 3.00
C PRO A 167 -20.47 9.34 4.27
N PRO A 168 -19.27 9.93 4.43
CA PRO A 168 -18.51 9.83 5.67
C PRO A 168 -19.24 10.49 6.83
N VAL A 169 -18.97 10.01 8.05
CA VAL A 169 -19.36 10.67 9.30
C VAL A 169 -18.27 11.66 9.73
N ASP A 170 -18.65 12.71 10.47
CA ASP A 170 -17.70 13.63 11.09
C ASP A 170 -16.75 12.89 12.04
N SER A 171 -15.47 13.28 12.09
CA SER A 171 -14.45 12.58 12.90
C SER A 171 -14.77 12.51 14.40
N ASN A 172 -15.53 13.48 14.93
CA ASN A 172 -15.99 13.50 16.33
C ASN A 172 -17.23 12.61 16.59
N ARG A 173 -17.73 11.91 15.56
CA ARG A 173 -18.95 11.09 15.60
C ARG A 173 -18.72 9.64 15.16
N LEU A 174 -17.46 9.22 15.01
CA LEU A 174 -17.09 7.82 14.75
C LEU A 174 -17.78 6.89 15.76
N SER A 175 -18.51 5.90 15.26
CA SER A 175 -19.20 4.93 16.11
C SER A 175 -18.26 3.84 16.65
N GLY A 176 -17.22 3.54 15.88
CA GLY A 176 -16.26 2.48 16.15
C GLY A 176 -15.15 2.85 17.11
N LYS A 177 -14.18 1.95 17.23
CA LYS A 177 -12.97 2.17 18.02
C LYS A 177 -11.73 1.80 17.24
N ILE A 178 -10.66 2.55 17.47
CA ILE A 178 -9.30 2.16 17.09
C ILE A 178 -8.78 1.24 18.19
N ILE A 179 -8.39 0.04 17.79
CA ILE A 179 -7.85 -1.00 18.66
C ILE A 179 -6.37 -1.15 18.32
N ARG A 180 -5.53 -1.02 19.34
CA ARG A 180 -4.10 -1.34 19.27
C ARG A 180 -3.90 -2.81 19.62
N PHE A 181 -3.07 -3.53 18.87
CA PHE A 181 -2.77 -4.94 19.10
C PHE A 181 -1.29 -5.26 18.89
N ASP A 182 -0.84 -6.39 19.46
CA ASP A 182 0.54 -6.87 19.31
C ASP A 182 0.69 -7.57 17.95
N GLN A 183 1.31 -6.86 17.01
CA GLN A 183 1.60 -7.31 15.66
C GLN A 183 2.67 -8.42 15.62
N ASN A 184 3.49 -8.59 16.67
CA ASN A 184 4.49 -9.68 16.71
C ASN A 184 3.85 -11.06 16.64
N GLU A 185 2.58 -11.21 17.01
CA GLU A 185 1.83 -12.46 16.86
C GLU A 185 1.82 -12.95 15.40
N PHE A 186 1.90 -12.04 14.44
CA PHE A 186 1.80 -12.33 13.01
C PHE A 186 3.14 -12.27 12.28
N ILE A 187 4.21 -11.83 12.95
CA ILE A 187 5.53 -11.65 12.33
C ILE A 187 6.33 -12.95 12.42
N ASP A 188 6.66 -13.50 11.25
CA ASP A 188 7.61 -14.61 11.10
C ASP A 188 8.96 -14.07 10.60
N GLY A 189 10.00 -14.19 11.42
CA GLY A 189 11.36 -13.74 11.11
C GLY A 189 11.82 -12.48 11.86
N LYS A 190 13.14 -12.31 11.95
CA LYS A 190 13.78 -11.22 12.72
C LYS A 190 14.10 -9.97 11.89
N LYS A 191 13.97 -10.04 10.56
CA LYS A 191 14.41 -8.99 9.65
C LYS A 191 13.25 -8.23 8.98
N THR A 192 12.11 -8.10 9.62
CA THR A 192 10.93 -7.54 8.96
C THR A 192 10.82 -6.02 9.07
N SER A 193 11.52 -5.37 10.01
CA SER A 193 11.32 -3.95 10.35
C SER A 193 9.87 -3.61 10.72
N MET A 194 9.03 -4.61 10.95
CA MET A 194 7.64 -4.43 11.36
C MET A 194 7.58 -4.13 12.84
N SER A 195 6.79 -3.13 13.22
CA SER A 195 6.67 -2.70 14.61
C SER A 195 5.98 -3.76 15.47
N ARG A 196 6.20 -3.68 16.78
CA ARG A 196 5.45 -4.49 17.75
C ARG A 196 3.95 -4.17 17.74
N GLU A 197 3.58 -2.91 17.59
CA GLU A 197 2.18 -2.49 17.68
C GLU A 197 1.61 -2.22 16.29
N ALA A 198 0.35 -2.59 16.08
CA ALA A 198 -0.45 -2.18 14.93
C ALA A 198 -1.86 -1.79 15.36
N TYR A 199 -2.62 -1.22 14.43
CA TYR A 199 -3.90 -0.60 14.72
C TYR A 199 -4.98 -1.10 13.78
N VAL A 200 -6.22 -1.19 14.29
CA VAL A 200 -7.39 -1.51 13.49
C VAL A 200 -8.56 -0.66 13.94
N TYR A 201 -9.23 0.00 12.99
CA TYR A 201 -10.51 0.65 13.24
C TYR A 201 -11.66 -0.31 12.97
N VAL A 202 -12.50 -0.54 13.98
CA VAL A 202 -13.67 -1.42 13.89
C VAL A 202 -14.95 -0.61 14.11
N PRO A 203 -15.75 -0.34 13.06
CA PRO A 203 -17.07 0.27 13.20
C PRO A 203 -17.97 -0.51 14.16
N GLU A 204 -18.88 0.17 14.88
CA GLU A 204 -19.77 -0.51 15.83
C GLU A 204 -20.64 -1.59 15.17
N ALA A 205 -21.09 -1.33 13.93
CA ALA A 205 -21.85 -2.29 13.12
C ALA A 205 -21.10 -3.62 12.92
N CYS A 206 -19.77 -3.58 12.79
CA CYS A 206 -18.94 -4.77 12.54
C CYS A 206 -18.79 -5.71 13.74
N LYS A 207 -19.26 -5.30 14.92
CA LYS A 207 -19.37 -6.21 16.07
C LYS A 207 -20.56 -7.16 15.95
N LYS A 208 -21.54 -6.82 15.13
CA LYS A 208 -22.82 -7.53 14.99
C LYS A 208 -23.01 -8.12 13.59
N GLU A 209 -22.53 -7.44 12.57
CA GLU A 209 -22.72 -7.78 11.16
C GLU A 209 -21.44 -8.28 10.47
N SER A 210 -21.60 -8.85 9.28
CA SER A 210 -20.47 -9.11 8.38
C SER A 210 -19.96 -7.82 7.76
N CYS A 211 -18.65 -7.61 7.82
CA CYS A 211 -17.98 -6.43 7.29
C CYS A 211 -16.92 -6.78 6.26
N LYS A 212 -16.60 -5.79 5.43
CA LYS A 212 -15.42 -5.81 4.56
C LYS A 212 -14.19 -5.44 5.38
N VAL A 213 -13.00 -5.76 4.90
CA VAL A 213 -11.74 -5.27 5.45
C VAL A 213 -10.99 -4.49 4.37
N HIS A 214 -10.43 -3.35 4.74
CA HIS A 214 -9.50 -2.57 3.93
C HIS A 214 -8.17 -2.44 4.68
N VAL A 215 -7.05 -2.67 3.99
CA VAL A 215 -5.71 -2.51 4.57
C VAL A 215 -5.14 -1.18 4.11
N ALA A 216 -4.95 -0.25 5.04
CA ALA A 216 -4.34 1.06 4.78
C ALA A 216 -2.86 1.03 5.18
N ILE A 217 -1.98 0.99 4.19
CA ILE A 217 -0.54 0.82 4.35
C ILE A 217 0.16 2.18 4.26
N HIS A 218 0.77 2.63 5.35
CA HIS A 218 1.47 3.91 5.41
C HIS A 218 2.75 3.95 4.56
N GLY A 219 3.23 5.15 4.22
CA GLY A 219 4.50 5.37 3.52
C GLY A 219 5.71 5.34 4.45
N CYS A 220 6.91 5.51 3.88
CA CYS A 220 8.12 5.76 4.67
C CYS A 220 7.95 6.98 5.57
N LYS A 221 8.51 6.95 6.79
CA LYS A 221 8.38 8.00 7.82
C LYS A 221 6.94 8.31 8.25
N GLN A 222 6.01 7.39 8.01
CA GLN A 222 4.60 7.54 8.39
C GLN A 222 4.10 6.47 9.35
N GLY A 223 5.00 5.60 9.83
CA GLY A 223 4.67 4.65 10.89
C GLY A 223 4.37 5.37 12.20
N ALA A 224 3.71 4.69 13.13
CA ALA A 224 3.29 5.28 14.39
C ALA A 224 4.47 5.74 15.27
N THR A 225 5.66 5.15 15.09
CA THR A 225 6.89 5.60 15.77
C THR A 225 7.44 6.92 15.23
N GLU A 226 6.98 7.37 14.05
CA GLU A 226 7.46 8.57 13.36
C GLU A 226 6.46 9.74 13.43
N ILE A 227 5.16 9.44 13.35
CA ILE A 227 4.10 10.47 13.31
C ILE A 227 2.92 10.17 14.25
N ASP A 228 3.16 9.37 15.29
CA ASP A 228 2.17 8.97 16.29
C ASP A 228 0.90 8.39 15.64
N ASP A 229 -0.27 8.90 15.99
CA ASP A 229 -1.56 8.43 15.48
C ASP A 229 -1.99 9.08 14.16
N THR A 230 -1.16 9.96 13.61
CA THR A 230 -1.57 10.88 12.54
C THR A 230 -2.02 10.14 11.28
N TYR A 231 -1.32 9.08 10.86
CA TYR A 231 -1.72 8.33 9.67
C TYR A 231 -3.08 7.65 9.84
N TYR A 232 -3.29 6.91 10.93
CA TYR A 232 -4.49 6.11 11.10
C TYR A 232 -5.68 6.88 11.70
N THR A 233 -5.51 8.16 12.07
CA THR A 233 -6.59 9.02 12.57
C THR A 233 -6.93 10.21 11.66
N LYS A 234 -6.04 10.63 10.75
CA LYS A 234 -6.23 11.88 9.95
C LYS A 234 -6.37 11.68 8.46
N THR A 235 -6.23 10.46 7.92
CA THR A 235 -6.33 10.22 6.47
C THR A 235 -7.76 9.98 5.97
N GLY A 236 -8.79 10.14 6.80
CA GLY A 236 -10.21 10.04 6.40
C GLY A 236 -10.74 8.61 6.18
N TYR A 237 -9.91 7.57 6.38
CA TYR A 237 -10.35 6.19 6.15
C TYR A 237 -11.44 5.76 7.13
N ASN A 238 -11.34 6.16 8.41
CA ASN A 238 -12.27 5.71 9.45
C ASN A 238 -13.67 6.30 9.24
N GLU A 239 -13.73 7.57 8.86
CA GLU A 239 -14.93 8.37 8.66
C GLU A 239 -15.84 7.77 7.58
N ILE A 240 -15.26 7.40 6.43
CA ILE A 240 -16.03 6.72 5.38
C ILE A 240 -16.26 5.25 5.72
N ALA A 241 -15.33 4.59 6.42
CA ALA A 241 -15.47 3.18 6.78
C ALA A 241 -16.63 2.93 7.78
N ASP A 242 -16.84 3.86 8.71
CA ASP A 242 -17.82 3.78 9.79
C ASP A 242 -19.27 3.63 9.28
N THR A 243 -19.61 4.37 8.22
CA THR A 243 -20.95 4.34 7.60
C THR A 243 -21.10 3.24 6.53
N ASN A 244 -20.05 2.47 6.26
CA ASN A 244 -19.99 1.53 5.13
C ASN A 244 -19.62 0.10 5.49
N ARG A 245 -19.56 -0.24 6.79
CA ARG A 245 -19.24 -1.61 7.28
C ARG A 245 -17.89 -2.11 6.75
N ILE A 246 -16.89 -1.24 6.89
CA ILE A 246 -15.51 -1.52 6.50
C ILE A 246 -14.65 -1.46 7.77
N ILE A 247 -13.97 -2.55 8.09
CA ILE A 247 -12.88 -2.54 9.08
C ILE A 247 -11.63 -2.00 8.37
N VAL A 248 -10.90 -1.09 9.02
CA VAL A 248 -9.65 -0.56 8.45
C VAL A 248 -8.47 -1.06 9.26
N LEU A 249 -7.64 -1.91 8.67
CA LEU A 249 -6.41 -2.44 9.26
C LEU A 249 -5.24 -1.52 8.88
N TYR A 250 -4.42 -1.15 9.88
CA TYR A 250 -3.24 -0.30 9.74
C TYR A 250 -1.99 -1.04 10.28
N PRO A 251 -1.43 -1.99 9.52
CA PRO A 251 -0.16 -2.63 9.85
C PRO A 251 0.95 -1.57 9.95
N GLN A 252 1.99 -1.85 10.73
CA GLN A 252 3.05 -0.87 11.00
C GLN A 252 4.44 -1.41 10.67
N VAL A 253 5.30 -0.55 10.13
CA VAL A 253 6.75 -0.74 10.10
C VAL A 253 7.43 0.44 10.80
N GLU A 254 8.60 0.19 11.39
CA GLU A 254 9.39 1.18 12.09
C GLU A 254 10.79 1.31 11.48
N PRO A 255 11.46 2.46 11.69
CA PRO A 255 12.85 2.62 11.31
C PRO A 255 13.78 1.59 11.97
N SER A 256 14.72 1.08 11.20
CA SER A 256 15.84 0.27 11.68
C SER A 256 17.15 0.84 11.14
N ALA A 257 18.06 1.19 12.04
CA ALA A 257 19.39 1.69 11.71
C ALA A 257 20.44 0.57 11.50
N SER A 258 20.06 -0.70 11.67
CA SER A 258 20.99 -1.83 11.68
C SER A 258 20.59 -2.93 10.68
N ILE A 259 20.29 -4.15 11.14
CA ILE A 259 19.87 -5.27 10.29
C ILE A 259 18.40 -5.59 10.62
N PRO A 260 17.47 -5.40 9.68
CA PRO A 260 17.65 -4.91 8.32
C PRO A 260 17.93 -3.40 8.29
N TYR A 261 18.63 -2.90 7.28
CA TYR A 261 18.86 -1.46 7.13
C TYR A 261 17.62 -0.83 6.48
N ASN A 262 16.86 -0.09 7.27
CA ASN A 262 15.63 0.58 6.86
C ASN A 262 15.43 1.85 7.71
N PRO A 263 16.30 2.86 7.59
CA PRO A 263 16.30 4.02 8.48
C PRO A 263 15.07 4.93 8.30
N GLN A 264 14.26 4.68 7.27
CA GLN A 264 13.08 5.47 6.94
C GLN A 264 11.77 4.76 7.32
N GLY A 265 11.82 3.57 7.92
CA GLY A 265 10.62 2.81 8.25
C GLY A 265 9.74 2.58 7.02
N CYS A 266 10.33 2.20 5.89
CA CYS A 266 9.60 1.87 4.66
C CYS A 266 9.14 0.42 4.70
N TRP A 267 8.01 0.10 4.07
CA TRP A 267 7.68 -1.28 3.73
C TRP A 267 8.70 -1.86 2.73
N ASP A 268 8.88 -3.18 2.72
CA ASP A 268 9.88 -3.83 1.88
C ASP A 268 9.49 -3.82 0.40
N PHE A 269 10.28 -3.08 -0.40
CA PHE A 269 10.21 -3.08 -1.86
C PHE A 269 11.59 -3.24 -2.51
N TRP A 270 12.61 -3.65 -1.74
CA TRP A 270 13.97 -3.89 -2.24
C TRP A 270 14.64 -5.16 -1.66
N GLY A 271 13.90 -5.94 -0.87
CA GLY A 271 14.29 -7.26 -0.39
C GLY A 271 14.95 -7.32 0.97
N TYR A 272 14.97 -6.22 1.74
CA TYR A 272 15.65 -6.18 3.04
C TYR A 272 15.10 -7.19 4.05
N SER A 273 13.84 -7.61 3.90
CA SER A 273 13.20 -8.56 4.80
C SER A 273 13.43 -10.01 4.44
N SER A 274 14.01 -10.28 3.27
CA SER A 274 14.31 -11.64 2.83
C SER A 274 15.40 -12.26 3.71
N ALA A 275 15.18 -13.50 4.15
CA ALA A 275 16.15 -14.22 4.96
C ALA A 275 17.43 -14.53 4.18
N ASP A 276 17.26 -14.88 2.90
CA ASP A 276 18.32 -15.08 1.90
C ASP A 276 18.37 -13.86 0.95
N PRO A 277 19.43 -13.03 1.02
CA PRO A 277 19.59 -11.87 0.12
C PRO A 277 19.80 -12.24 -1.34
N ASP A 278 20.33 -13.43 -1.63
CA ASP A 278 20.61 -13.89 -3.00
C ASP A 278 19.34 -14.40 -3.69
N ASN A 279 18.34 -14.79 -2.91
CA ASN A 279 17.03 -15.27 -3.39
C ASN A 279 15.89 -14.51 -2.69
N PRO A 280 15.71 -13.21 -2.99
CA PRO A 280 14.75 -12.38 -2.29
C PRO A 280 13.30 -12.79 -2.59
N VAL A 281 12.45 -12.75 -1.55
CA VAL A 281 11.05 -13.23 -1.60
C VAL A 281 10.02 -12.13 -1.32
N PHE A 282 10.44 -10.89 -1.10
CA PHE A 282 9.57 -9.77 -0.69
C PHE A 282 8.43 -9.44 -1.68
N TYR A 283 8.54 -9.87 -2.94
CA TYR A 283 7.52 -9.73 -3.99
C TYR A 283 6.68 -10.99 -4.23
N THR A 284 6.83 -12.05 -3.44
CA THR A 284 6.09 -13.31 -3.56
C THR A 284 5.22 -13.56 -2.32
N ARG A 285 4.42 -14.63 -2.32
CA ARG A 285 3.67 -15.09 -1.13
C ARG A 285 4.56 -15.53 0.04
N GLU A 286 5.87 -15.65 -0.17
CA GLU A 286 6.84 -15.96 0.88
C GLU A 286 7.35 -14.68 1.57
N SER A 287 6.95 -13.49 1.11
CA SER A 287 7.28 -12.19 1.72
C SER A 287 6.90 -12.15 3.20
N PRO A 288 7.85 -11.93 4.12
CA PRO A 288 7.57 -11.89 5.56
C PRO A 288 6.52 -10.85 5.95
N GLN A 289 6.59 -9.65 5.34
CA GLN A 289 5.65 -8.58 5.64
C GLN A 289 4.24 -8.86 5.10
N MET A 290 4.13 -9.36 3.86
CA MET A 290 2.80 -9.68 3.30
C MET A 290 2.16 -10.86 4.03
N ARG A 291 2.94 -11.89 4.41
CA ARG A 291 2.44 -13.00 5.23
C ARG A 291 1.90 -12.52 6.58
N ALA A 292 2.56 -11.56 7.23
CA ALA A 292 2.07 -10.98 8.48
C ALA A 292 0.74 -10.24 8.29
N ILE A 293 0.62 -9.40 7.25
CA ILE A 293 -0.64 -8.70 6.93
C ILE A 293 -1.76 -9.72 6.63
N VAL A 294 -1.44 -10.78 5.90
CA VAL A 294 -2.39 -11.85 5.59
C VAL A 294 -2.87 -12.56 6.85
N ALA A 295 -1.97 -12.88 7.78
CA ALA A 295 -2.34 -13.53 9.03
C ALA A 295 -3.25 -12.63 9.90
N MET A 296 -3.05 -11.30 9.87
CA MET A 296 -3.99 -10.35 10.50
C MET A 296 -5.36 -10.36 9.84
N LEU A 297 -5.41 -10.43 8.50
CA LEU A 297 -6.67 -10.55 7.76
C LEU A 297 -7.39 -11.86 8.08
N GLU A 298 -6.65 -12.96 8.19
CA GLU A 298 -7.19 -14.26 8.59
C GLU A 298 -7.77 -14.19 10.00
N ARG A 299 -7.07 -13.56 10.97
CA ARG A 299 -7.60 -13.30 12.31
C ARG A 299 -8.88 -12.48 12.30
N LEU A 300 -8.97 -11.44 11.46
CA LEU A 300 -10.19 -10.63 11.32
C LEU A 300 -11.35 -11.39 10.66
N ALA A 301 -11.05 -12.43 9.89
CA ALA A 301 -12.04 -13.29 9.22
C ALA A 301 -12.49 -14.47 10.08
N GLU A 302 -11.85 -14.72 11.24
CA GLU A 302 -12.27 -15.76 12.17
C GLU A 302 -13.70 -15.50 12.70
N PRO A 303 -14.48 -16.57 12.97
CA PRO A 303 -15.76 -16.42 13.65
C PRO A 303 -15.60 -15.70 14.98
N ARG A 304 -16.56 -14.82 15.30
CA ARG A 304 -16.60 -14.14 16.60
C ARG A 304 -16.64 -15.19 17.74
N PRO A 305 -15.83 -15.03 18.80
CA PRO A 305 -15.97 -15.87 20.00
C PRO A 305 -17.42 -15.81 20.50
N GLN A 306 -17.98 -16.98 20.82
CA GLN A 306 -19.33 -17.10 21.39
C GLN A 306 -19.39 -16.54 22.80
#